data_AF-A0A9E3DTM1-F1
#
_entry.id   AF-A0A9E3DTM1-F1
#
_cell.length_a   1.000
_cell.length_b   1.000
_cell.length_c   1.000
_cell.angle_alpha   90.00
_cell.angle_beta   90.00
_cell.angle_gamma   90.00
#
_symmetry.space_group_name_H-M   'P 1'
#
loop_
_entity.id
_entity.type
_entity.pdbx_description
1 polymer ?
#
loop_
_entity_poly.entity_id
_entity_poly.type
_entity_poly.pdbx_seq_one_letter_code
_entity_poly.pdbx_strand_id
1 'polypeptide(L)'
;MAAGIDYFAYGTLQKGFANWPDLADELGDPVGRFSAVQPHGLVVPIQPGCANPGCGLLHRMAAMVAGIDGSHVEGDLFEIDRSALAAIDRLEAYDPSRQLPGLYVRTEIEVVAAGGGEIRLATAYSVREPARWRALVASGRAELLVRYEHHLADARPKLCCVKSPGHRGPHDVMDPLASLR
;
A
#
# COMPACT_ATOMS: atom_id res chain seq x y z
N MET A 1 -5.13 -28.63 4.20
CA MET A 1 -5.51 -27.25 3.80
C MET A 1 -4.24 -26.42 3.86
N ALA A 2 -3.91 -25.68 2.81
CA ALA A 2 -2.77 -24.76 2.88
C ALA A 2 -3.12 -23.67 3.91
N ALA A 3 -2.17 -23.31 4.78
CA ALA A 3 -2.38 -22.22 5.73
C ALA A 3 -2.64 -20.91 4.96
N GLY A 4 -3.63 -20.14 5.41
CA GLY A 4 -3.90 -18.79 4.92
C GLY A 4 -2.70 -17.88 5.17
N ILE A 5 -2.56 -16.86 4.34
CA ILE A 5 -1.54 -15.81 4.46
C ILE A 5 -2.24 -14.59 5.01
N ASP A 6 -1.75 -14.07 6.13
CA ASP A 6 -2.23 -12.79 6.64
C ASP A 6 -1.68 -11.66 5.77
N TYR A 7 -2.58 -10.84 5.24
CA TYR A 7 -2.23 -9.66 4.43
C TYR A 7 -2.77 -8.39 5.09
N PHE A 8 -1.87 -7.45 5.36
CA PHE A 8 -2.18 -6.18 5.98
C PHE A 8 -2.24 -5.06 4.94
N ALA A 9 -3.45 -4.63 4.62
CA ALA A 9 -3.73 -3.53 3.71
C ALA A 9 -3.89 -2.22 4.49
N TYR A 10 -2.99 -1.25 4.24
CA TYR A 10 -3.02 0.05 4.92
C TYR A 10 -3.37 1.23 3.99
N GLY A 11 -3.59 0.95 2.70
CA GLY A 11 -3.78 1.95 1.65
C GLY A 11 -5.02 1.68 0.80
N THR A 12 -4.88 1.70 -0.52
CA THR A 12 -6.00 1.61 -1.47
C THR A 12 -6.66 0.23 -1.60
N LEU A 13 -6.07 -0.81 -0.99
CA LEU A 13 -6.62 -2.17 -0.91
C LEU A 13 -7.45 -2.45 0.36
N GLN A 14 -7.58 -1.48 1.26
CA GLN A 14 -8.56 -1.57 2.34
C GLN A 14 -9.98 -1.71 1.77
N LYS A 15 -10.88 -2.39 2.48
CA LYS A 15 -12.25 -2.63 2.01
C LYS A 15 -12.96 -1.29 1.74
N GLY A 16 -13.48 -1.15 0.53
CA GLY A 16 -14.15 0.08 0.08
C GLY A 16 -13.21 1.19 -0.41
N PHE A 17 -11.92 0.93 -0.58
CA PHE A 17 -10.96 1.85 -1.19
C PHE A 17 -10.71 1.52 -2.67
N ALA A 18 -10.08 2.44 -3.39
CA ALA A 18 -10.12 2.48 -4.85
C ALA A 18 -9.56 1.25 -5.59
N ASN A 19 -8.59 0.51 -5.03
CA ASN A 19 -8.08 -0.72 -5.65
C ASN A 19 -8.80 -1.98 -5.14
N TRP A 20 -9.55 -1.92 -4.04
CA TRP A 20 -10.21 -3.09 -3.46
C TRP A 20 -11.21 -3.76 -4.41
N PRO A 21 -12.06 -3.03 -5.18
CA PRO A 21 -13.03 -3.66 -6.08
C PRO A 21 -12.40 -4.62 -7.10
N ASP A 22 -11.18 -4.34 -7.57
CA ASP A 22 -10.49 -5.16 -8.58
C ASP A 22 -9.93 -6.48 -8.00
N LEU A 23 -9.86 -6.61 -6.68
CA LEU A 23 -9.37 -7.79 -5.96
C LEU A 23 -10.35 -8.28 -4.89
N ALA A 24 -11.61 -7.84 -4.93
CA ALA A 24 -12.57 -8.08 -3.87
C ALA A 24 -12.87 -9.58 -3.68
N ASP A 25 -12.94 -10.33 -4.78
CA ASP A 25 -13.19 -11.77 -4.75
C ASP A 25 -11.99 -12.55 -4.18
N GLU A 26 -10.77 -12.09 -4.45
CA GLU A 26 -9.53 -12.68 -3.93
C GLU A 26 -9.24 -12.31 -2.47
N LEU A 27 -9.60 -11.09 -2.06
CA LEU A 27 -9.38 -10.60 -0.70
C LEU A 27 -10.47 -11.05 0.28
N GLY A 28 -11.71 -11.16 -0.18
CA GLY A 28 -12.87 -11.43 0.66
C GLY A 28 -13.14 -10.32 1.69
N ASP A 29 -13.72 -10.73 2.82
CA ASP A 29 -13.95 -9.83 3.95
C ASP A 29 -12.72 -9.73 4.85
N PRO A 30 -12.39 -8.53 5.36
CA PRO A 30 -11.31 -8.39 6.32
C PRO A 30 -11.67 -9.10 7.63
N VAL A 31 -10.67 -9.75 8.22
CA VAL A 31 -10.72 -10.31 9.58
C VAL A 31 -10.99 -9.20 10.61
N GLY A 32 -10.47 -8.00 10.35
CA GLY A 32 -10.75 -6.82 11.15
C GLY A 32 -9.74 -5.69 10.94
N ARG A 33 -9.82 -4.69 11.81
CA ARG A 33 -8.88 -3.56 11.87
C ARG A 33 -7.73 -3.86 12.80
N PHE A 34 -6.51 -3.67 12.30
CA PHE A 34 -5.27 -3.96 13.00
C PHE A 34 -4.31 -2.76 12.94
N SER A 35 -3.37 -2.73 13.87
CA SER A 35 -2.27 -1.76 13.95
C SER A 35 -0.94 -2.48 13.89
N ALA A 36 0.05 -1.88 13.21
CA ALA A 36 1.43 -2.37 13.23
C ALA A 36 2.02 -2.28 14.65
N VAL A 37 2.65 -3.36 15.11
CA VAL A 37 3.32 -3.40 16.43
C VAL A 37 4.58 -2.54 16.41
N GLN A 38 5.42 -2.70 15.37
CA GLN A 38 6.62 -1.88 15.23
C GLN A 38 6.28 -0.47 14.72
N PRO A 39 7.06 0.56 15.11
CA PRO A 39 6.81 1.93 14.69
C PRO A 39 6.96 2.09 13.19
N HIS A 40 5.82 2.35 12.54
CA HIS A 40 5.70 2.67 11.14
C HIS A 40 4.80 3.89 11.01
N GLY A 41 5.21 4.85 10.19
CA GLY A 41 4.38 5.98 9.81
C GLY A 41 3.77 5.77 8.44
N LEU A 42 2.56 6.30 8.24
CA LEU A 42 1.94 6.36 6.93
C LEU A 42 2.20 7.71 6.28
N VAL A 43 3.08 7.74 5.28
CA VAL A 43 3.38 8.98 4.53
C VAL A 43 2.43 9.08 3.34
N VAL A 44 1.71 10.20 3.25
CA VAL A 44 0.76 10.48 2.16
C VAL A 44 1.13 11.79 1.47
N PRO A 45 1.57 11.78 0.21
CA PRO A 45 1.83 13.01 -0.53
C PRO A 45 0.60 13.92 -0.58
N ILE A 46 0.81 15.23 -0.52
CA ILE A 46 -0.29 16.22 -0.61
C ILE A 46 -0.95 16.16 -1.98
N GLN A 47 -0.14 16.06 -3.04
CA GLN A 47 -0.61 16.01 -4.41
C GLN A 47 -0.82 14.55 -4.87
N PRO A 48 -1.86 14.26 -5.65
CA PRO A 48 -2.03 12.95 -6.25
C PRO A 48 -0.92 12.68 -7.27
N GLY A 49 -0.38 11.47 -7.24
CA GLY A 49 0.69 10.99 -8.10
C GLY A 49 0.99 9.56 -7.71
N CYS A 50 1.19 8.67 -8.67
CA CYS A 50 1.48 7.26 -8.40
C CYS A 50 2.69 6.79 -9.22
N ALA A 51 3.77 6.45 -8.51
CA ALA A 51 5.00 5.92 -9.11
C ALA A 51 4.94 4.41 -9.39
N ASN A 52 3.93 3.72 -8.86
CA ASN A 52 3.77 2.28 -9.06
C ASN A 52 3.25 1.99 -10.49
N PRO A 53 4.02 1.30 -11.35
CA PRO A 53 3.60 0.99 -12.72
C PRO A 53 2.54 -0.13 -12.79
N GLY A 54 2.31 -0.88 -11.71
CA GLY A 54 1.22 -1.85 -11.60
C GLY A 54 -0.13 -1.20 -11.24
N CYS A 55 -0.12 0.03 -10.74
CA CYS A 55 -1.35 0.75 -10.38
C CYS A 55 -1.85 1.64 -11.53
N GLY A 56 -3.08 1.39 -11.98
CA GLY A 56 -3.75 2.16 -13.03
C GLY A 56 -4.39 3.48 -12.57
N LEU A 57 -4.28 3.82 -11.29
CA LEU A 57 -4.95 4.97 -10.69
C LEU A 57 -4.00 6.14 -10.43
N LEU A 58 -4.49 7.35 -10.67
CA LEU A 58 -3.93 8.58 -10.15
C LEU A 58 -4.65 8.91 -8.83
N HIS A 59 -3.93 8.76 -7.73
CA HIS A 59 -4.41 8.96 -6.37
C HIS A 59 -3.27 9.46 -5.49
N ARG A 60 -3.57 9.87 -4.26
CA ARG A 60 -2.54 10.15 -3.25
C ARG A 60 -2.01 8.82 -2.71
N MET A 61 -0.73 8.52 -2.90
CA MET A 61 -0.16 7.24 -2.44
C MET A 61 -0.19 7.15 -0.93
N ALA A 62 -0.30 5.93 -0.42
CA ALA A 62 -0.07 5.63 0.98
C ALA A 62 1.25 4.86 1.08
N ALA A 63 2.23 5.38 1.80
CA ALA A 63 3.54 4.77 1.96
C ALA A 63 3.78 4.38 3.42
N MET A 64 3.86 3.08 3.70
CA MET A 64 4.27 2.62 5.02
C MET A 64 5.79 2.72 5.16
N VAL A 65 6.23 3.57 6.08
CA VAL A 65 7.63 3.93 6.32
C VAL A 65 8.03 3.51 7.73
N ALA A 66 8.94 2.55 7.85
CA ALA A 66 9.48 2.11 9.14
C ALA A 66 10.22 3.24 9.88
N GLY A 67 10.45 3.10 11.19
CA GLY A 67 11.34 3.97 11.98
C GLY A 67 10.85 5.41 12.10
N ILE A 68 9.53 5.59 12.16
CA ILE A 68 8.88 6.85 12.52
C ILE A 68 8.28 6.65 13.91
N ASP A 69 8.96 7.17 14.93
CA ASP A 69 8.63 6.93 16.33
C ASP A 69 7.22 7.46 16.67
N GLY A 70 6.52 6.72 17.54
CA GLY A 70 5.18 7.08 18.02
C GLY A 70 4.04 6.90 17.02
N SER A 71 4.31 6.36 15.82
CA SER A 71 3.30 6.06 14.81
C SER A 71 3.16 4.56 14.60
N HIS A 72 1.93 4.06 14.57
CA HIS A 72 1.59 2.65 14.40
C HIS A 72 0.50 2.51 13.34
N VAL A 73 0.90 2.35 12.07
CA VAL A 73 -0.04 2.31 10.93
C VAL A 73 -1.21 1.36 11.18
N GLU A 74 -2.42 1.84 10.91
CA GLU A 74 -3.66 1.07 10.94
C GLU A 74 -4.09 0.63 9.54
N GLY A 75 -4.70 -0.56 9.46
CA GLY A 75 -5.16 -1.16 8.21
C GLY A 75 -6.16 -2.28 8.43
N ASP A 76 -6.63 -2.83 7.31
CA ASP A 76 -7.43 -4.04 7.27
C ASP A 76 -6.52 -5.26 7.22
N LEU A 77 -6.81 -6.27 8.03
CA LEU A 77 -6.18 -7.58 7.93
C LEU A 77 -7.09 -8.51 7.14
N PHE A 78 -6.56 -9.13 6.10
CA PHE A 78 -7.21 -10.17 5.31
C PHE A 78 -6.50 -11.50 5.50
N GLU A 79 -7.24 -12.60 5.40
CA GLU A 79 -6.67 -13.94 5.29
C GLU A 79 -6.80 -14.38 3.83
N ILE A 80 -5.68 -14.46 3.12
CA ILE A 80 -5.64 -14.64 1.67
C ILE A 80 -4.91 -15.92 1.29
N ASP A 81 -5.12 -16.39 0.05
CA ASP A 81 -4.35 -17.51 -0.48
C ASP A 81 -3.14 -17.04 -1.32
N ARG A 82 -2.39 -18.00 -1.88
CA ARG A 82 -1.22 -17.70 -2.73
C ARG A 82 -1.60 -17.02 -4.04
N SER A 83 -2.80 -17.26 -4.56
CA SER A 83 -3.26 -16.67 -5.82
C SER A 83 -3.58 -15.19 -5.65
N ALA A 84 -4.24 -14.85 -4.53
CA ALA A 84 -4.47 -13.49 -4.08
C ALA A 84 -3.15 -12.75 -3.84
N LEU A 85 -2.20 -13.37 -3.13
CA LEU A 85 -0.88 -12.77 -2.92
C LEU A 85 -0.16 -12.49 -4.25
N ALA A 86 -0.25 -13.40 -5.22
CA ALA A 86 0.32 -13.19 -6.55
C ALA A 86 -0.38 -12.07 -7.34
N ALA A 87 -1.67 -11.81 -7.08
CA ALA A 87 -2.40 -10.68 -7.66
C ALA A 87 -1.95 -9.35 -7.05
N ILE A 88 -1.76 -9.31 -5.73
CA ILE A 88 -1.25 -8.13 -5.04
C ILE A 88 0.20 -7.84 -5.44
N ASP A 89 1.06 -8.87 -5.56
CA ASP A 89 2.43 -8.72 -6.07
C ASP A 89 2.45 -8.02 -7.44
N ARG A 90 1.54 -8.41 -8.35
CA ARG A 90 1.40 -7.76 -9.67
C ARG A 90 0.95 -6.31 -9.55
N LEU A 91 -0.06 -6.02 -8.72
CA LEU A 91 -0.55 -4.66 -8.49
C LEU A 91 0.56 -3.77 -7.93
N GLU A 92 1.33 -4.25 -6.96
CA GLU A 92 2.40 -3.51 -6.30
C GLU A 92 3.72 -3.48 -7.08
N ALA A 93 3.69 -4.00 -8.32
CA ALA A 93 4.85 -4.16 -9.19
C ALA A 93 6.05 -4.81 -8.48
N TYR A 94 5.74 -5.75 -7.58
CA TYR A 94 6.72 -6.55 -6.85
C TYR A 94 6.97 -7.86 -7.60
N ASP A 95 8.24 -8.15 -7.87
CA ASP A 95 8.68 -9.42 -8.44
C ASP A 95 9.81 -9.97 -7.57
N PRO A 96 9.64 -11.12 -6.89
CA PRO A 96 10.69 -11.68 -6.06
C PRO A 96 11.91 -12.17 -6.86
N SER A 97 11.74 -12.43 -8.16
CA SER A 97 12.80 -12.90 -9.07
C SER A 97 13.53 -11.76 -9.77
N ARG A 98 12.98 -10.54 -9.75
CA ARG A 98 13.56 -9.38 -10.40
C ARG A 98 13.72 -8.24 -9.40
N GLN A 99 14.93 -7.73 -9.25
CA GLN A 99 15.17 -6.44 -8.59
C GLN A 99 14.71 -5.27 -9.49
N LEU A 100 13.49 -5.33 -10.02
CA LEU A 100 12.90 -4.14 -10.63
C LEU A 100 12.81 -3.05 -9.57
N PRO A 101 13.01 -1.77 -9.93
CA PRO A 101 12.92 -0.64 -9.02
C PRO A 101 11.45 -0.32 -8.68
N GLY A 102 10.71 -1.34 -8.22
CA GLY A 102 9.37 -1.17 -7.67
C GLY A 102 9.45 -0.32 -6.41
N LEU A 103 8.47 0.57 -6.24
CA LEU A 103 8.40 1.48 -5.10
C LEU A 103 8.25 0.74 -3.77
N TYR A 104 7.50 -0.35 -3.81
CA TYR A 104 7.23 -1.17 -2.64
C TYR A 104 8.05 -2.47 -2.66
N VAL A 105 8.26 -3.01 -1.46
CA VAL A 105 8.84 -4.32 -1.20
C VAL A 105 7.90 -5.09 -0.29
N ARG A 106 7.72 -6.37 -0.58
CA ARG A 106 6.99 -7.26 0.32
C ARG A 106 7.79 -7.47 1.60
N THR A 107 7.15 -7.23 2.73
CA THR A 107 7.74 -7.35 4.07
C THR A 107 6.78 -8.05 5.01
N GLU A 108 7.31 -8.82 5.95
CA GLU A 108 6.54 -9.35 7.08
C GLU A 108 6.59 -8.35 8.23
N ILE A 109 5.44 -8.07 8.83
CA ILE A 109 5.29 -7.18 9.98
C ILE A 109 4.40 -7.84 11.03
N GLU A 110 4.58 -7.45 12.28
CA GLU A 110 3.67 -7.88 13.34
C GLU A 110 2.51 -6.89 13.45
N VAL A 111 1.30 -7.40 13.58
CA VAL A 111 0.08 -6.61 13.73
C VAL A 111 -0.76 -7.10 14.90
N VAL A 112 -1.48 -6.18 15.52
CA VAL A 112 -2.38 -6.46 16.64
C VAL A 112 -3.72 -5.77 16.41
N ALA A 113 -4.82 -6.41 16.81
CA ALA A 113 -6.14 -5.79 16.70
C ALA A 113 -6.21 -4.49 17.53
N ALA A 114 -7.02 -3.51 17.10
CA ALA A 114 -7.08 -2.19 17.74
C ALA A 114 -7.47 -2.20 19.24
N GLY A 115 -8.07 -3.29 19.74
CA GLY A 115 -8.38 -3.50 21.16
C GLY A 115 -7.33 -4.30 21.95
N GLY A 116 -6.17 -4.57 21.35
CA GLY A 116 -5.23 -5.58 21.83
C GLY A 116 -5.64 -6.99 21.41
N GLY A 117 -4.81 -7.98 21.76
CA GLY A 117 -5.07 -9.38 21.44
C GLY A 117 -3.82 -10.12 20.98
N GLU A 118 -4.04 -11.19 20.23
CA GLU A 118 -2.96 -11.95 19.61
C GLU A 118 -2.22 -11.11 18.58
N ILE A 119 -0.89 -11.14 18.65
CA ILE A 119 -0.01 -10.59 17.62
C ILE A 119 0.04 -11.59 16.48
N ARG A 120 -0.25 -11.11 15.26
CA ARG A 120 -0.19 -11.90 14.03
C ARG A 120 0.96 -11.41 13.15
N LEU A 121 1.64 -12.34 12.48
CA LEU A 121 2.64 -12.01 11.47
C LEU A 121 1.95 -11.88 10.12
N ALA A 122 1.95 -10.67 9.55
CA ALA A 122 1.26 -10.34 8.32
C ALA A 122 2.22 -9.88 7.22
N THR A 123 1.91 -10.24 5.99
CA THR A 123 2.53 -9.69 4.79
C THR A 123 1.98 -8.29 4.53
N ALA A 124 2.87 -7.33 4.27
CA ALA A 124 2.56 -5.97 3.85
C ALA A 124 3.53 -5.51 2.76
N TYR A 125 3.25 -4.37 2.13
CA TYR A 125 4.11 -3.76 1.10
C TYR A 125 4.67 -2.45 1.64
N SER A 126 5.88 -2.47 2.21
CA SER A 126 6.53 -1.25 2.71
C SER A 126 7.31 -0.56 1.59
N VAL A 127 7.64 0.73 1.74
CA VAL A 127 8.44 1.42 0.73
C VAL A 127 9.90 0.98 0.75
N ARG A 128 10.51 0.88 -0.44
CA ARG A 128 11.92 0.50 -0.61
C ARG A 128 12.90 1.52 -0.06
N GLU A 129 12.59 2.82 -0.19
CA GLU A 129 13.50 3.93 0.12
C GLU A 129 12.92 4.83 1.23
N PRO A 130 12.83 4.35 2.49
CA PRO A 130 12.16 5.06 3.58
C PRO A 130 12.72 6.47 3.83
N ALA A 131 14.03 6.67 3.64
CA ALA A 131 14.67 7.98 3.80
C ALA A 131 14.10 9.05 2.85
N ARG A 132 13.79 8.69 1.58
CA ARG A 132 13.20 9.64 0.61
C ARG A 132 11.77 10.03 0.99
N TRP A 133 11.00 9.08 1.51
CA TRP A 133 9.64 9.35 1.99
C TRP A 133 9.65 10.24 3.24
N ARG A 134 10.58 10.02 4.18
CA ARG A 134 10.78 10.94 5.31
C ARG A 134 11.20 12.34 4.85
N ALA A 135 12.07 12.45 3.85
CA ALA A 135 12.45 13.73 3.27
C ALA A 135 11.27 14.47 2.62
N LEU A 136 10.31 13.74 2.03
CA LEU A 136 9.09 14.34 1.48
C LEU A 136 8.26 15.00 2.58
N VAL A 137 8.10 14.35 3.74
CA VAL A 137 7.45 14.93 4.94
C VAL A 137 8.22 16.15 5.43
N ALA A 138 9.54 16.02 5.61
CA ALA A 138 10.38 17.13 6.09
C ALA A 138 10.32 18.37 5.19
N SER A 139 10.10 18.18 3.89
CA SER A 139 9.90 19.28 2.91
C SER A 139 8.49 19.88 2.90
N GLY A 140 7.57 19.40 3.75
CA GLY A 140 6.18 19.87 3.79
C GLY A 140 5.33 19.43 2.59
N ARG A 141 5.73 18.39 1.86
CA ARG A 141 5.04 17.90 0.64
C ARG A 141 4.28 16.60 0.83
N ALA A 142 4.34 16.06 2.04
CA ALA A 142 3.55 14.92 2.46
C ALA A 142 3.11 15.08 3.91
N GLU A 143 2.00 14.44 4.23
CA GLU A 143 1.47 14.31 5.57
C GLU A 143 1.97 13.00 6.17
N LEU A 144 2.18 13.01 7.49
CA LEU A 144 2.44 11.81 8.28
C LEU A 144 1.18 11.45 9.06
N LEU A 145 0.61 10.29 8.76
CA LEU A 145 -0.65 9.81 9.31
C LEU A 145 -0.45 8.45 9.99
N VAL A 146 -1.46 8.05 10.75
CA VAL A 146 -1.59 6.70 11.30
C VAL A 146 -2.54 5.83 10.45
N ARG A 147 -3.49 6.46 9.75
CA ARG A 147 -4.51 5.76 8.95
C ARG A 147 -4.73 6.46 7.62
N TYR A 148 -4.96 5.67 6.58
CA TYR A 148 -5.40 6.17 5.29
C TYR A 148 -6.93 6.32 5.29
N GLU A 149 -7.42 7.55 5.31
CA GLU A 149 -8.86 7.85 5.40
C GLU A 149 -9.53 7.97 4.02
N HIS A 150 -10.84 7.70 3.94
CA HIS A 150 -11.58 7.71 2.68
C HIS A 150 -11.48 9.02 1.89
N HIS A 151 -11.42 10.17 2.56
CA HIS A 151 -11.30 11.47 1.89
C HIS A 151 -9.95 11.65 1.17
N LEU A 152 -8.92 10.87 1.56
CA LEU A 152 -7.61 10.81 0.89
C LEU A 152 -7.60 9.87 -0.31
N ALA A 153 -8.59 8.96 -0.36
CA ALA A 153 -8.69 7.86 -1.31
C ALA A 153 -9.36 8.24 -2.64
N ASP A 154 -9.61 9.54 -2.88
CA ASP A 154 -10.06 10.00 -4.19
C ASP A 154 -9.07 9.58 -5.26
N ALA A 155 -9.59 8.89 -6.27
CA ALA A 155 -8.81 8.23 -7.28
C ALA A 155 -9.52 8.33 -8.62
N ARG A 156 -8.72 8.57 -9.66
CA ARG A 156 -9.18 8.57 -11.05
C ARG A 156 -8.25 7.73 -11.89
N PRO A 157 -8.72 7.16 -13.01
CA PRO A 157 -7.84 6.43 -13.92
C PRO A 157 -6.69 7.32 -14.42
N LYS A 158 -5.49 6.74 -14.56
CA LYS A 158 -4.37 7.39 -15.26
C LYS A 158 -4.70 7.61 -16.73
N LEU A 159 -3.96 8.50 -17.39
CA LEU A 159 -4.21 8.84 -18.79
C LEU A 159 -4.10 7.63 -19.73
N CYS A 160 -3.09 6.76 -19.56
CA CYS A 160 -3.01 5.49 -20.26
C CYS A 160 -4.27 4.62 -20.10
N CYS A 161 -4.85 4.54 -18.90
CA CYS A 161 -6.08 3.78 -18.63
C CYS A 161 -7.32 4.41 -19.28
N VAL A 162 -7.35 5.73 -19.43
CA VAL A 162 -8.42 6.43 -20.18
C VAL A 162 -8.28 6.15 -21.69
N LYS A 163 -7.04 6.18 -22.21
CA LYS A 163 -6.76 5.95 -23.64
C LYS A 163 -6.95 4.49 -24.06
N SER A 164 -6.61 3.55 -23.17
CA SER A 164 -6.66 2.11 -23.41
C SER A 164 -7.26 1.39 -22.19
N PRO A 165 -8.58 1.45 -21.99
CA PRO A 165 -9.23 0.80 -20.84
C PRO A 165 -8.89 -0.68 -20.71
N GLY A 166 -8.53 -1.12 -19.49
CA GLY A 166 -8.24 -2.52 -19.18
C GLY A 166 -6.84 -3.03 -19.58
N HIS A 167 -5.93 -2.16 -20.05
CA HIS A 167 -4.56 -2.59 -20.32
C HIS A 167 -3.83 -3.01 -19.02
N ARG A 168 -3.02 -4.08 -19.08
CA ARG A 168 -2.41 -4.73 -17.90
C ARG A 168 -1.16 -4.04 -17.34
N GLY A 169 -0.92 -2.79 -17.72
CA GLY A 169 0.32 -2.08 -17.46
C GLY A 169 1.48 -2.42 -18.41
N PRO A 170 2.69 -1.87 -18.19
CA PRO A 170 2.97 -0.85 -17.16
C PRO A 170 2.16 0.43 -17.41
N HIS A 171 1.67 1.03 -16.34
CA HIS A 171 0.92 2.29 -16.38
C HIS A 171 1.85 3.50 -16.30
N ASP A 172 1.36 4.65 -16.78
CA ASP A 172 2.07 5.93 -16.68
C ASP A 172 2.51 6.20 -15.23
N VAL A 173 3.74 6.66 -15.05
CA VAL A 173 4.31 6.96 -13.72
C VAL A 173 4.27 8.47 -13.48
N MET A 174 3.66 8.87 -12.37
CA MET A 174 3.74 10.22 -11.83
C MET A 174 4.39 10.14 -10.46
N ASP A 175 5.70 10.30 -10.42
CA ASP A 175 6.49 10.05 -9.21
C ASP A 175 6.45 11.24 -8.23
N PRO A 176 5.82 11.12 -7.04
CA PRO A 176 5.82 12.18 -6.03
C PRO A 176 7.21 12.48 -5.48
N LEU A 177 8.18 11.57 -5.63
CA LEU A 177 9.56 11.71 -5.17
C LEU A 177 10.49 12.30 -6.26
N ALA A 178 10.00 12.59 -7.47
CA ALA A 178 10.82 13.04 -8.59
C ALA A 178 11.57 14.35 -8.32
N SER A 179 11.05 15.15 -7.38
CA SER A 179 11.56 16.46 -6.98
C SER A 179 12.44 16.41 -5.71
N LEU A 180 12.85 15.20 -5.28
CA LEU A 180 13.81 14.94 -4.20
C LEU A 180 15.13 14.39 -4.75
N ARG A 181 15.45 14.66 -6.03
CA ARG A 181 16.70 14.24 -6.66
C ARG A 181 17.90 14.95 -6.08
#